data_AF-A0AAN4N0T6-F1
#
_entry.id   AF-A0AAN4N0T6-F1
#
_cell.length_a   1.000
_cell.length_b   1.000
_cell.length_c   1.000
_cell.angle_alpha   90.00
_cell.angle_beta   90.00
_cell.angle_gamma   90.00
#
_symmetry.space_group_name_H-M   'P 1'
#
loop_
_entity.id
_entity.type
_entity.pdbx_description
1 polymer ?
#
loop_
_entity_poly.entity_id
_entity_poly.type
_entity_poly.pdbx_seq_one_letter_code
_entity_poly.pdbx_strand_id
1 'polypeptide(L)'
;MENQETKTEKKIVKVKLSDAIKKASILKAVLLAYKDKELSAELKSKVMMTRIYYGKFRKQFEEDVKEAREGLKPEGYDTQLQEIDELENKARGDKDIRNLTPEMLKSALTEEEYDKHETFMPIFNKYMEEVTNFKSEKLDEEVEMEEKKFTQKEFDEILNVNTAESYNLDLCMPYNGKNMIFPGTMKSADFMEVLYEEFID
;
A
#
# COMPACT_ATOMS: atom_id res chain seq x y z
N MET A 1 17.34 34.71 33.04
CA MET A 1 17.68 33.60 32.12
C MET A 1 16.43 33.37 31.30
N GLU A 2 16.42 33.88 30.07
CA GLU A 2 15.31 33.63 29.14
C GLU A 2 15.45 32.20 28.61
N ASN A 3 14.41 31.40 28.78
CA ASN A 3 14.26 30.12 28.10
C ASN A 3 14.20 30.40 26.59
N GLN A 4 15.30 30.13 25.89
CA GLN A 4 15.27 29.97 24.45
C GLN A 4 14.57 28.64 24.16
N GLU A 5 13.26 28.69 24.00
CA GLU A 5 12.54 27.67 23.24
C GLU A 5 13.17 27.64 21.84
N THR A 6 14.00 26.64 21.61
CA THR A 6 14.50 26.30 20.28
C THR A 6 13.28 25.86 19.47
N LYS A 7 12.65 26.80 18.77
CA LYS A 7 11.69 26.50 17.70
C LYS A 7 12.44 25.67 16.67
N THR A 8 12.29 24.36 16.73
CA THR A 8 12.71 23.47 15.66
C THR A 8 11.92 23.90 14.43
N GLU A 9 12.60 24.54 13.47
CA GLU A 9 11.95 24.97 12.24
C GLU A 9 11.36 23.74 11.53
N LYS A 10 10.08 23.83 11.18
CA LYS A 10 9.41 22.78 10.43
C LYS A 10 10.02 22.73 9.03
N LYS A 11 10.84 21.72 8.76
CA LYS A 11 11.38 21.49 7.43
C LYS A 11 10.30 20.90 6.53
N ILE A 12 9.73 21.73 5.67
CA ILE A 12 8.80 21.30 4.63
C ILE A 12 9.61 20.86 3.40
N VAL A 13 9.31 19.66 2.91
CA VAL A 13 9.92 19.08 1.71
C VAL A 13 8.83 18.73 0.71
N LYS A 14 9.18 18.78 -0.57
CA LYS A 14 8.36 18.31 -1.67
C LYS A 14 8.90 16.95 -2.12
N VAL A 15 8.07 15.91 -2.05
CA VAL A 15 8.43 14.53 -2.37
C VAL A 15 7.33 13.87 -3.19
N LYS A 16 7.60 12.71 -3.79
CA LYS A 16 6.52 11.93 -4.41
C LYS A 16 5.58 11.36 -3.34
N LEU A 17 4.30 11.21 -3.69
CA LEU A 17 3.31 10.59 -2.80
C LEU A 17 3.71 9.16 -2.42
N SER A 18 4.33 8.43 -3.34
CA SER A 18 4.93 7.11 -3.08
C SER A 18 5.94 7.11 -1.93
N ASP A 19 6.76 8.16 -1.80
CA ASP A 19 7.73 8.30 -0.70
C ASP A 19 7.02 8.57 0.64
N ALA A 20 5.99 9.42 0.63
CA ALA A 20 5.18 9.68 1.82
C ALA A 20 4.44 8.41 2.29
N ILE A 21 3.94 7.59 1.35
CA ILE A 21 3.30 6.30 1.64
C ILE A 21 4.32 5.26 2.12
N LYS A 22 5.52 5.22 1.53
CA LYS A 22 6.64 4.37 2.01
C LYS A 22 6.94 4.70 3.47
N LYS A 23 7.09 5.97 3.81
CA LYS A 23 7.28 6.45 5.19
C LYS A 23 6.12 6.04 6.11
N ALA A 24 4.86 6.18 5.67
CA ALA A 24 3.70 5.73 6.43
C ALA A 24 3.73 4.21 6.71
N SER A 25 4.12 3.42 5.71
CA SER A 25 4.24 1.96 5.77
C SER A 25 5.30 1.52 6.77
N ILE A 26 6.50 2.11 6.72
CA ILE A 26 7.59 1.85 7.68
C ILE A 26 7.14 2.14 9.10
N LEU A 27 6.57 3.34 9.35
CA LEU A 27 6.11 3.73 10.67
C LEU A 27 5.02 2.82 11.21
N LYS A 28 4.09 2.37 10.36
CA LYS A 28 3.04 1.42 10.75
C LYS A 28 3.62 0.08 11.22
N ALA A 29 4.76 -0.34 10.67
CA ALA A 29 5.44 -1.58 11.05
C ALA A 29 6.23 -1.49 12.36
N VAL A 30 6.65 -0.29 12.81
CA VAL A 30 7.41 -0.11 14.07
C VAL A 30 6.64 -0.66 15.28
N LEU A 31 7.18 -1.65 15.98
CA LEU A 31 6.57 -2.18 17.19
C LEU A 31 6.74 -1.20 18.35
N LEU A 32 5.62 -0.88 19.02
CA LEU A 32 5.62 -0.07 20.24
C LEU A 32 5.98 -0.90 21.48
N ALA A 33 5.70 -2.20 21.40
CA ALA A 33 5.98 -3.22 22.39
C ALA A 33 6.23 -4.53 21.65
N TYR A 34 7.20 -5.32 22.12
CA TYR A 34 7.45 -6.66 21.59
C TYR A 34 8.12 -7.53 22.65
N LYS A 35 7.56 -8.73 22.86
CA LYS A 35 7.93 -9.63 23.96
C LYS A 35 7.81 -8.90 25.32
N ASP A 36 8.87 -8.85 26.08
CA ASP A 36 9.00 -8.21 27.40
C ASP A 36 9.54 -6.78 27.34
N LYS A 37 9.75 -6.24 26.14
CA LYS A 37 10.28 -4.89 25.92
C LYS A 37 9.22 -3.96 25.37
N GLU A 38 9.32 -2.71 25.76
CA GLU A 38 8.36 -1.69 25.37
C GLU A 38 9.04 -0.32 25.28
N LEU A 39 8.63 0.50 24.31
CA LEU A 39 9.10 1.88 24.21
C LEU A 39 8.60 2.69 25.43
N SER A 40 9.36 3.70 25.81
CA SER A 40 8.98 4.73 26.77
C SER A 40 7.68 5.40 26.34
N ALA A 41 6.91 5.89 27.32
CA ALA A 41 5.62 6.53 27.05
C ALA A 41 5.75 7.74 26.12
N GLU A 42 6.82 8.53 26.28
CA GLU A 42 7.13 9.68 25.43
C GLU A 42 7.40 9.25 23.99
N LEU A 43 8.26 8.25 23.77
CA LEU A 43 8.60 7.78 22.43
C LEU A 43 7.42 7.10 21.74
N LYS A 44 6.60 6.33 22.46
CA LYS A 44 5.34 5.78 21.89
C LYS A 44 4.44 6.89 21.38
N SER A 45 4.25 7.93 22.18
CA SER A 45 3.42 9.08 21.80
C SER A 45 3.97 9.72 20.52
N LYS A 46 5.28 9.94 20.44
CA LYS A 46 5.94 10.49 19.26
C LYS A 46 5.79 9.60 18.01
N VAL A 47 6.00 8.28 18.14
CA VAL A 47 5.80 7.33 17.04
C VAL A 47 4.34 7.35 16.57
N MET A 48 3.38 7.35 17.51
CA MET A 48 1.95 7.40 17.19
C MET A 48 1.53 8.70 16.50
N MET A 49 1.99 9.84 16.97
CA MET A 49 1.73 11.13 16.31
C MET A 49 2.34 11.18 14.92
N THR A 50 3.54 10.64 14.75
CA THR A 50 4.21 10.54 13.45
C THR A 50 3.45 9.59 12.50
N ARG A 51 2.95 8.45 13.00
CA ARG A 51 2.07 7.54 12.24
C ARG A 51 0.81 8.23 11.74
N ILE A 52 0.13 8.98 12.60
CA ILE A 52 -1.08 9.74 12.23
C ILE A 52 -0.74 10.74 11.13
N TYR A 53 0.38 11.45 11.29
CA TYR A 53 0.84 12.44 10.31
C TYR A 53 1.07 11.84 8.92
N TYR A 54 1.83 10.75 8.80
CA TYR A 54 2.09 10.13 7.50
C TYR A 54 0.90 9.30 6.99
N GLY A 55 0.11 8.72 7.89
CA GLY A 55 -1.08 7.93 7.56
C GLY A 55 -2.13 8.71 6.78
N LYS A 56 -2.18 10.05 6.93
CA LYS A 56 -3.09 10.90 6.14
C LYS A 56 -2.84 10.81 4.62
N PHE A 57 -1.58 10.68 4.19
CA PHE A 57 -1.23 10.60 2.77
C PHE A 57 -1.71 9.28 2.18
N ARG A 58 -1.53 8.19 2.93
CA ARG A 58 -2.04 6.88 2.53
C ARG A 58 -3.57 6.87 2.47
N LYS A 59 -4.23 7.46 3.46
CA LYS A 59 -5.69 7.55 3.48
C LYS A 59 -6.23 8.36 2.29
N GLN A 60 -5.62 9.51 1.99
CA GLN A 60 -6.00 10.32 0.82
C GLN A 60 -5.85 9.52 -0.47
N PHE A 61 -4.72 8.82 -0.66
CA PHE A 61 -4.51 7.96 -1.81
C PHE A 61 -5.57 6.86 -1.93
N GLU A 62 -5.92 6.20 -0.83
CA GLU A 62 -6.96 5.16 -0.83
C GLU A 62 -8.36 5.71 -1.17
N GLU A 63 -8.67 6.92 -0.70
CA GLU A 63 -9.90 7.63 -1.04
C GLU A 63 -9.95 8.01 -2.52
N ASP A 64 -8.87 8.59 -3.05
CA ASP A 64 -8.77 8.97 -4.47
C ASP A 64 -8.89 7.75 -5.40
N VAL A 65 -8.24 6.63 -5.03
CA VAL A 65 -8.33 5.36 -5.76
C VAL A 65 -9.74 4.78 -5.70
N LYS A 66 -10.42 4.90 -4.56
CA LYS A 66 -11.80 4.44 -4.43
C LYS A 66 -12.73 5.26 -5.32
N GLU A 67 -12.57 6.58 -5.33
CA GLU A 67 -13.35 7.47 -6.21
C GLU A 67 -13.10 7.15 -7.69
N ALA A 68 -11.83 7.02 -8.09
CA ALA A 68 -11.47 6.66 -9.46
C ALA A 68 -12.03 5.29 -9.87
N ARG A 69 -12.02 4.30 -8.96
CA ARG A 69 -12.59 2.98 -9.22
C ARG A 69 -14.07 3.01 -9.52
N GLU A 70 -14.83 3.86 -8.84
CA GLU A 70 -16.26 4.04 -9.11
C GLU A 70 -16.50 4.89 -10.36
N GLY A 71 -15.70 5.95 -10.56
CA GLY A 71 -15.83 6.84 -11.72
C GLY A 71 -15.41 6.22 -13.06
N LEU A 72 -14.43 5.30 -13.06
CA LEU A 72 -13.98 4.57 -14.24
C LEU A 72 -14.82 3.32 -14.52
N LYS A 73 -15.70 2.92 -13.58
CA LYS A 73 -16.47 1.68 -13.70
C LYS A 73 -17.48 1.80 -14.84
N PRO A 74 -17.47 0.88 -15.83
CA PRO A 74 -18.48 0.85 -16.88
C PRO A 74 -19.89 0.61 -16.33
N GLU A 75 -20.91 1.09 -17.05
CA GLU A 75 -22.29 0.79 -16.71
C GLU A 75 -22.56 -0.72 -16.78
N GLY A 76 -23.26 -1.26 -15.78
CA GLY A 76 -23.56 -2.69 -15.70
C GLY A 76 -22.37 -3.59 -15.31
N TYR A 77 -21.18 -3.03 -15.11
CA TYR A 77 -19.95 -3.79 -14.84
C TYR A 77 -20.07 -4.75 -13.66
N ASP A 78 -20.63 -4.31 -12.53
CA ASP A 78 -20.72 -5.15 -11.32
C ASP A 78 -21.62 -6.37 -11.55
N THR A 79 -22.72 -6.21 -12.30
CA THR A 79 -23.60 -7.33 -12.68
C THR A 79 -22.89 -8.27 -13.64
N GLN A 80 -22.24 -7.75 -14.67
CA GLN A 80 -21.51 -8.56 -15.64
C GLN A 80 -20.35 -9.33 -14.98
N LEU A 81 -19.63 -8.69 -14.06
CA LEU A 81 -18.55 -9.33 -13.31
C LEU A 81 -19.07 -10.51 -12.48
N GLN A 82 -20.22 -10.34 -11.81
CA GLN A 82 -20.85 -11.45 -11.06
C GLN A 82 -21.24 -12.60 -11.98
N GLU A 83 -21.84 -12.31 -13.13
CA GLU A 83 -22.19 -13.34 -14.12
C GLU A 83 -20.93 -14.08 -14.60
N ILE A 84 -19.85 -13.34 -14.91
CA ILE A 84 -18.57 -13.94 -15.32
C ILE A 84 -17.95 -14.78 -14.21
N ASP A 85 -17.96 -14.32 -12.96
CA ASP A 85 -17.46 -15.08 -11.82
C ASP A 85 -18.21 -16.43 -11.68
N GLU A 86 -19.53 -16.46 -11.89
CA GLU A 86 -20.33 -17.69 -11.89
C GLU A 86 -19.93 -18.64 -13.02
N LEU A 87 -19.71 -18.12 -14.23
CA LEU A 87 -19.26 -18.92 -15.38
C LEU A 87 -17.85 -19.49 -15.16
N GLU A 88 -16.93 -18.70 -14.63
CA GLU A 88 -15.58 -19.15 -14.28
C GLU A 88 -15.59 -20.20 -13.17
N ASN A 89 -16.46 -20.04 -12.16
CA ASN A 89 -16.67 -21.02 -11.11
C ASN A 89 -17.24 -22.34 -11.66
N LYS A 90 -18.22 -22.26 -12.56
CA LYS A 90 -18.79 -23.42 -13.27
C LYS A 90 -17.72 -24.18 -14.05
N ALA A 91 -16.84 -23.47 -14.75
CA ALA A 91 -15.79 -24.08 -15.56
C ALA A 91 -14.63 -24.66 -14.74
N ARG A 92 -14.23 -23.98 -13.65
CA ARG A 92 -13.10 -24.44 -12.83
C ARG A 92 -13.47 -25.59 -11.89
N GLY A 93 -14.72 -25.66 -11.44
CA GLY A 93 -15.13 -26.53 -10.34
C GLY A 93 -14.34 -26.23 -9.06
N ASP A 94 -13.67 -27.24 -8.50
CA ASP A 94 -12.83 -27.12 -7.29
C ASP A 94 -11.40 -26.64 -7.57
N LYS A 95 -11.03 -26.44 -8.85
CA LYS A 95 -9.67 -25.99 -9.20
C LYS A 95 -9.47 -24.53 -8.83
N ASP A 96 -8.23 -24.21 -8.47
CA ASP A 96 -7.79 -22.83 -8.28
C ASP A 96 -8.03 -22.01 -9.54
N ILE A 97 -8.54 -20.77 -9.39
CA ILE A 97 -8.84 -19.87 -10.50
C ILE A 97 -7.62 -19.60 -11.39
N ARG A 98 -6.41 -19.65 -10.82
CA ARG A 98 -5.16 -19.47 -11.56
C ARG A 98 -4.88 -20.59 -12.56
N ASN A 99 -5.60 -21.70 -12.45
CA ASN A 99 -5.50 -22.85 -13.35
C ASN A 99 -6.67 -22.93 -14.34
N LEU A 100 -7.55 -21.91 -14.38
CA LEU A 100 -8.62 -21.83 -15.37
C LEU A 100 -8.00 -21.57 -16.76
N THR A 101 -8.31 -22.43 -17.73
CA THR A 101 -7.85 -22.28 -19.12
C THR A 101 -9.02 -22.00 -20.07
N PRO A 102 -8.76 -21.41 -21.24
CA PRO A 102 -9.79 -21.21 -22.27
C PRO A 102 -10.48 -22.52 -22.70
N GLU A 103 -9.74 -23.64 -22.74
CA GLU A 103 -10.32 -24.95 -23.07
C GLU A 103 -11.29 -25.44 -22.01
N MET A 104 -10.99 -25.19 -20.73
CA MET A 104 -11.91 -25.51 -19.64
C MET A 104 -13.21 -24.72 -19.77
N LEU A 105 -13.13 -23.42 -20.06
CA LEU A 105 -14.30 -22.57 -20.33
C LEU A 105 -15.10 -23.11 -21.51
N LYS A 106 -14.46 -23.33 -22.68
CA LYS A 106 -15.13 -23.88 -23.87
C LYS A 106 -15.78 -25.24 -23.65
N SER A 107 -15.20 -26.09 -22.79
CA SER A 107 -15.74 -27.42 -22.52
C SER A 107 -16.91 -27.43 -21.53
N ALA A 108 -16.98 -26.44 -20.64
CA ALA A 108 -17.94 -26.40 -19.55
C ALA A 108 -19.12 -25.44 -19.79
N LEU A 109 -18.93 -24.45 -20.67
CA LEU A 109 -19.91 -23.42 -20.98
C LEU A 109 -20.65 -23.71 -22.29
N THR A 110 -21.86 -23.19 -22.41
CA THR A 110 -22.54 -23.10 -23.71
C THR A 110 -21.84 -22.06 -24.60
N GLU A 111 -22.12 -22.09 -25.91
CA GLU A 111 -21.59 -21.08 -26.84
C GLU A 111 -21.98 -19.66 -26.41
N GLU A 112 -23.24 -19.44 -26.00
CA GLU A 112 -23.72 -18.15 -25.51
C GLU A 112 -23.00 -17.70 -24.22
N GLU A 113 -22.78 -18.62 -23.27
CA GLU A 113 -22.05 -18.32 -22.03
C GLU A 113 -20.58 -17.98 -22.30
N TYR A 114 -19.94 -18.71 -23.20
CA TYR A 114 -18.56 -18.46 -23.60
C TYR A 114 -18.42 -17.11 -24.33
N ASP A 115 -19.33 -16.79 -25.25
CA ASP A 115 -19.33 -15.51 -25.96
C ASP A 115 -19.54 -14.31 -25.02
N LYS A 116 -20.36 -14.46 -23.97
CA LYS A 116 -20.51 -13.46 -22.92
C LYS A 116 -19.20 -13.23 -22.16
N HIS A 117 -18.50 -14.31 -21.78
CA HIS A 117 -17.18 -14.23 -21.14
C HIS A 117 -16.18 -13.49 -22.02
N GLU A 118 -15.99 -13.93 -23.26
CA GLU A 118 -15.04 -13.34 -24.21
C GLU A 118 -15.35 -11.86 -24.51
N THR A 119 -16.63 -11.48 -24.56
CA THR A 119 -17.03 -10.08 -24.78
C THR A 119 -16.74 -9.19 -23.57
N PHE A 120 -16.84 -9.73 -22.35
CA PHE A 120 -16.58 -8.98 -21.13
C PHE A 120 -15.09 -8.80 -20.84
N MET A 121 -14.25 -9.79 -21.15
CA MET A 121 -12.82 -9.75 -20.80
C MET A 121 -12.07 -8.50 -21.30
N PRO A 122 -12.28 -7.99 -22.54
CA PRO A 122 -11.70 -6.72 -22.97
C PRO A 122 -12.12 -5.52 -22.12
N ILE A 123 -13.39 -5.48 -21.67
CA ILE A 123 -13.92 -4.43 -20.81
C ILE A 123 -13.26 -4.50 -19.43
N PHE A 124 -13.20 -5.69 -18.85
CA PHE A 124 -12.50 -5.95 -17.58
C PHE A 124 -11.03 -5.52 -17.64
N ASN A 125 -10.30 -5.99 -18.66
CA ASN A 125 -8.88 -5.70 -18.82
C ASN A 125 -8.63 -4.20 -18.97
N LYS A 126 -9.45 -3.51 -19.77
CA LYS A 126 -9.37 -2.06 -19.93
C LYS A 126 -9.64 -1.33 -18.62
N TYR A 127 -10.71 -1.68 -17.90
CA TYR A 127 -11.03 -1.08 -16.60
C TYR A 127 -9.88 -1.26 -15.60
N MET A 128 -9.34 -2.47 -15.49
CA MET A 128 -8.22 -2.77 -14.60
C MET A 128 -6.94 -2.03 -14.97
N GLU A 129 -6.68 -1.86 -16.27
CA GLU A 129 -5.56 -1.07 -16.77
C GLU A 129 -5.72 0.42 -16.40
N GLU A 130 -6.89 1.02 -16.64
CA GLU A 130 -7.17 2.42 -16.32
C GLU A 130 -7.04 2.69 -14.82
N VAL A 131 -7.59 1.82 -13.96
CA VAL A 131 -7.42 1.90 -12.51
C VAL A 131 -5.94 1.77 -12.10
N THR A 132 -5.18 0.91 -12.78
CA THR A 132 -3.75 0.74 -12.50
C THR A 132 -2.93 1.96 -12.94
N ASN A 133 -3.26 2.57 -14.08
CA ASN A 133 -2.64 3.81 -14.55
C ASN A 133 -2.90 4.94 -13.56
N PHE A 134 -4.16 5.13 -13.16
CA PHE A 134 -4.53 6.12 -12.17
C PHE A 134 -3.73 5.98 -10.88
N LYS A 135 -3.64 4.76 -10.33
CA LYS A 135 -2.84 4.49 -9.12
C LYS A 135 -1.38 4.89 -9.31
N SER A 136 -0.77 4.51 -10.43
CA SER A 136 0.63 4.81 -10.71
C SER A 136 0.86 6.32 -10.82
N GLU A 137 0.04 7.01 -11.60
CA GLU A 137 0.12 8.46 -11.77
C GLU A 137 -0.05 9.18 -10.43
N LYS A 138 -1.02 8.73 -9.62
CA LYS A 138 -1.26 9.30 -8.29
C LYS A 138 -0.06 9.14 -7.36
N LEU A 139 0.66 8.02 -7.44
CA LEU A 139 1.87 7.76 -6.66
C LEU A 139 3.07 8.60 -7.10
N ASP A 140 3.06 9.09 -8.34
CA ASP A 140 4.07 9.98 -8.90
C ASP A 140 3.80 11.47 -8.64
N GLU A 141 2.61 11.83 -8.18
CA GLU A 141 2.29 13.20 -7.78
C GLU A 141 3.20 13.68 -6.64
N GLU A 142 3.59 14.96 -6.70
CA GLU A 142 4.38 15.59 -5.64
C GLU A 142 3.47 16.13 -4.52
N VAL A 143 3.84 15.86 -3.28
CA VAL A 143 3.17 16.37 -2.08
C VAL A 143 4.15 17.12 -1.19
N GLU A 144 3.65 18.15 -0.52
CA GLU A 144 4.39 18.83 0.53
C GLU A 144 4.17 18.15 1.88
N MET A 145 5.26 17.89 2.58
CA MET A 145 5.21 17.30 3.91
C MET A 145 6.29 17.88 4.82
N GLU A 146 6.01 17.88 6.12
CA GLU A 146 6.98 18.17 7.17
C GLU A 146 7.79 16.89 7.43
N GLU A 147 9.11 16.99 7.36
CA GLU A 147 9.98 15.88 7.77
C GLU A 147 9.86 15.68 9.28
N LYS A 148 9.46 14.47 9.68
CA LYS A 148 9.52 14.05 11.08
C LYS A 148 10.72 13.14 11.25
N LYS A 149 11.56 13.48 12.22
CA LYS A 149 12.80 12.77 12.52
C LYS A 149 12.84 12.31 13.98
N PHE A 150 13.51 11.20 14.22
CA PHE A 150 13.88 10.73 15.54
C PHE A 150 15.37 11.00 15.75
N THR A 151 15.73 11.27 16.99
CA THR A 151 17.13 11.38 17.41
C THR A 151 17.79 10.01 17.43
N GLN A 152 19.12 9.95 17.40
CA GLN A 152 19.86 8.70 17.57
C GLN A 152 19.44 7.93 18.83
N LYS A 153 19.24 8.62 19.95
CA LYS A 153 18.82 8.00 21.22
C LYS A 153 17.45 7.33 21.11
N GLU A 154 16.51 7.98 20.43
CA GLU A 154 15.17 7.43 20.19
C GLU A 154 15.24 6.23 19.23
N PHE A 155 16.13 6.27 18.23
CA PHE A 155 16.37 5.13 17.34
C PHE A 155 16.93 3.93 18.10
N ASP A 156 17.92 4.13 18.97
CA ASP A 156 18.50 3.06 19.78
C ASP A 156 17.43 2.38 20.64
N GLU A 157 16.47 3.14 21.15
CA GLU A 157 15.32 2.61 21.88
C GLU A 157 14.36 1.82 20.98
N ILE A 158 14.06 2.33 19.78
CA ILE A 158 13.26 1.62 18.77
C ILE A 158 13.92 0.28 18.41
N LEU A 159 15.22 0.29 18.12
CA LEU A 159 16.02 -0.88 17.79
C LEU A 159 15.97 -1.93 18.91
N ASN A 160 16.05 -1.51 20.17
CA ASN A 160 16.02 -2.41 21.32
C ASN A 160 14.71 -3.16 21.49
N VAL A 161 13.58 -2.55 21.13
CA VAL A 161 12.24 -3.18 21.17
C VAL A 161 12.00 -4.01 19.91
N ASN A 162 12.40 -3.49 18.76
CA ASN A 162 12.05 -4.04 17.47
C ASN A 162 13.00 -5.19 17.05
N THR A 163 12.77 -6.36 17.66
CA THR A 163 13.59 -7.57 17.47
C THR A 163 12.82 -8.72 16.82
N ALA A 164 11.74 -8.41 16.09
CA ALA A 164 11.02 -9.42 15.32
C ALA A 164 11.88 -9.89 14.13
N GLU A 165 11.74 -11.15 13.71
CA GLU A 165 12.54 -11.69 12.59
C GLU A 165 12.30 -10.93 11.27
N SER A 166 11.05 -10.50 11.08
CA SER A 166 10.61 -9.78 9.89
C SER A 166 9.40 -8.89 10.16
N TYR A 167 9.21 -7.91 9.28
CA TYR A 167 8.16 -6.91 9.33
C TYR A 167 7.30 -6.98 8.07
N ASN A 168 5.99 -6.90 8.23
CA ASN A 168 5.06 -6.75 7.10
C ASN A 168 4.84 -5.27 6.80
N LEU A 169 4.98 -4.92 5.54
CA LEU A 169 4.89 -3.56 5.07
C LEU A 169 4.38 -3.53 3.63
N ASP A 170 3.79 -2.40 3.28
CA ASP A 170 3.49 -2.06 1.90
C ASP A 170 4.77 -1.54 1.24
N LEU A 171 5.20 -2.20 0.17
CA LEU A 171 6.38 -1.88 -0.63
C LEU A 171 5.95 -1.04 -1.85
N CYS A 172 6.42 0.20 -1.92
CA CYS A 172 6.28 1.05 -3.10
C CYS A 172 7.45 0.76 -4.05
N MET A 173 7.18 0.19 -5.22
CA MET A 173 8.22 -0.13 -6.19
C MET A 173 7.70 -0.08 -7.64
N PRO A 174 8.58 0.20 -8.63
CA PRO A 174 8.22 0.14 -10.03
C PRO A 174 7.99 -1.32 -10.46
N TYR A 175 6.90 -1.57 -11.17
CA TYR A 175 6.56 -2.83 -11.80
C TYR A 175 5.99 -2.57 -13.20
N ASN A 176 6.60 -3.15 -14.23
CA ASN A 176 6.23 -2.91 -15.64
C ASN A 176 6.12 -1.41 -16.00
N GLY A 177 7.04 -0.58 -15.50
CA GLY A 177 7.07 0.86 -15.76
C GLY A 177 6.05 1.69 -14.98
N LYS A 178 5.28 1.08 -14.07
CA LYS A 178 4.28 1.74 -13.23
C LYS A 178 4.68 1.67 -11.76
N ASN A 179 4.47 2.74 -11.00
CA ASN A 179 4.64 2.71 -9.56
C ASN A 179 3.47 1.98 -8.91
N MET A 180 3.78 1.00 -8.08
CA MET A 180 2.78 0.13 -7.47
C MET A 180 3.08 -0.09 -5.99
N ILE A 181 2.02 -0.44 -5.25
CA ILE A 181 2.11 -0.82 -3.84
C ILE A 181 1.80 -2.31 -3.74
N PHE A 182 2.72 -3.07 -3.15
CA PHE A 182 2.55 -4.49 -2.90
C PHE A 182 2.69 -4.81 -1.42
N PRO A 183 1.90 -5.74 -0.86
CA PRO A 183 2.21 -6.29 0.44
C PRO A 183 3.52 -7.07 0.35
N GLY A 184 4.40 -6.85 1.31
CA GLY A 184 5.69 -7.52 1.36
C GLY A 184 6.16 -7.75 2.79
N THR A 185 7.25 -8.50 2.90
CA THR A 185 7.92 -8.79 4.15
C THR A 185 9.39 -8.39 4.03
N MET A 186 9.91 -7.72 5.05
CA MET A 186 11.30 -7.28 5.11
C MET A 186 11.97 -7.86 6.36
N LYS A 187 13.22 -8.32 6.23
CA LYS A 187 13.97 -8.85 7.37
C LYS A 187 14.29 -7.72 8.35
N SER A 188 14.46 -8.07 9.62
CA SER A 188 14.71 -7.09 10.68
C SER A 188 15.87 -6.14 10.38
N ALA A 189 17.00 -6.65 9.87
CA ALA A 189 18.18 -5.84 9.59
C ALA A 189 17.89 -4.77 8.53
N ASP A 190 17.36 -5.20 7.38
CA ASP A 190 16.98 -4.31 6.27
C ASP A 190 15.91 -3.29 6.72
N PHE A 191 14.95 -3.72 7.55
CA PHE A 191 13.92 -2.82 8.07
C PHE A 191 14.51 -1.73 8.98
N MET A 192 15.48 -2.08 9.83
CA MET A 192 16.15 -1.09 10.69
C MET A 192 17.00 -0.11 9.89
N GLU A 193 17.70 -0.60 8.87
CA GLU A 193 18.48 0.24 7.96
C GLU A 193 17.59 1.26 7.25
N VAL A 194 16.48 0.79 6.64
CA VAL A 194 15.52 1.67 5.97
C VAL A 194 14.87 2.65 6.96
N LEU A 195 14.50 2.20 8.17
CA LEU A 195 13.97 3.09 9.19
C LEU A 195 14.98 4.18 9.57
N TYR A 196 16.27 3.81 9.69
CA TYR A 196 17.36 4.72 9.99
C TYR A 196 17.50 5.79 8.92
N GLU A 197 17.67 5.40 7.66
CA GLU A 197 17.83 6.29 6.52
C GLU A 197 16.66 7.29 6.38
N GLU A 198 15.44 6.81 6.60
CA GLU A 198 14.24 7.58 6.34
C GLU A 198 13.92 8.56 7.48
N PHE A 199 14.21 8.19 8.72
CA PHE A 199 13.70 8.90 9.91
C PHE A 199 14.77 9.40 10.87
N ILE A 200 16.05 9.13 10.65
CA ILE A 200 17.13 9.65 11.49
C ILE A 200 17.85 10.78 10.72
N ASP A 201 18.36 11.75 11.47
CA ASP A 201 19.17 12.86 10.97
C ASP A 201 20.66 12.47 10.86
#